data_AF-A0A6I6HH89-F1
#
_entry.id   AF-A0A6I6HH89-F1
#
_cell.length_a   1.000
_cell.length_b   1.000
_cell.length_c   1.000
_cell.angle_alpha   90.00
_cell.angle_beta   90.00
_cell.angle_gamma   90.00
#
_symmetry.space_group_name_H-M   'P 1'
#
loop_
_entity.id
_entity.type
_entity.pdbx_description
1 polymer ?
#
loop_
_entity_poly.entity_id
_entity_poly.type
_entity_poly.pdbx_seq_one_letter_code
_entity_poly.pdbx_strand_id
1 'polypeptide(L)'
;MVSGGIEVSKTTIPPELIQSCFSVFETEELELSFDIYSNVGDEDKRLRRSKELKSRQPERFAPLYQMLDEFVLQSLYTRGEGYSGSVSRQQFMIYTEGAGAGLHVDDQFKPPQQFGRNKYVMHLLNQFAGLLYVSSDDLEGGELVFPTHDVSVKPLTGTLVAFPSNYLFPHLVTPVTRGKRIAIARHYYVKDTPAV
;
A
#
# COMPACT_ATOMS: atom_id res chain seq x y z
N MET A 1 -0.02 -16.68 6.32
CA MET A 1 -0.87 -15.79 7.14
C MET A 1 -0.22 -15.53 8.48
N VAL A 2 -0.15 -14.27 8.91
CA VAL A 2 0.47 -13.86 10.19
C VAL A 2 -0.59 -13.74 11.29
N SER A 3 -1.70 -13.05 11.03
CA SER A 3 -2.85 -12.92 11.96
C SER A 3 -4.07 -12.35 11.23
N GLY A 4 -5.28 -12.82 11.55
CA GLY A 4 -6.55 -12.19 11.18
C GLY A 4 -6.85 -11.98 9.69
N GLY A 5 -6.07 -12.57 8.76
CA GLY A 5 -6.19 -12.30 7.31
C GLY A 5 -5.11 -11.37 6.76
N ILE A 6 -4.14 -10.94 7.57
CA ILE A 6 -2.91 -10.27 7.14
C ILE A 6 -1.91 -11.33 6.70
N GLU A 7 -1.39 -11.17 5.49
CA GLU A 7 -0.35 -12.02 4.92
C GLU A 7 0.92 -11.26 4.67
N VAL A 8 2.04 -11.91 4.95
CA VAL A 8 3.37 -11.39 4.69
C VAL A 8 4.17 -12.47 4.00
N SER A 9 4.88 -12.11 2.94
CA SER A 9 5.77 -12.98 2.20
C SER A 9 7.05 -12.24 1.81
N LYS A 10 7.99 -12.97 1.22
CA LYS A 10 9.26 -12.46 0.71
C LYS A 10 9.44 -12.86 -0.74
N THR A 11 9.91 -11.92 -1.54
CA THR A 11 10.35 -12.13 -2.93
C THR A 11 11.73 -11.52 -3.15
N THR A 12 12.40 -11.95 -4.21
CA THR A 12 13.68 -11.38 -4.64
C THR A 12 13.42 -10.37 -5.75
N ILE A 13 13.91 -9.15 -5.57
CA ILE A 13 13.81 -8.09 -6.59
C ILE A 13 15.16 -7.97 -7.29
N PRO A 14 15.19 -8.00 -8.63
CA PRO A 14 16.42 -7.78 -9.38
C PRO A 14 17.11 -6.45 -9.01
N PRO A 15 18.45 -6.41 -8.82
CA PRO A 15 19.17 -5.21 -8.39
C PRO A 15 18.93 -3.98 -9.28
N GLU A 16 18.80 -4.17 -10.59
CA GLU A 16 18.52 -3.11 -11.56
C GLU A 16 17.14 -2.48 -11.34
N LEU A 17 16.13 -3.27 -10.93
CA LEU A 17 14.82 -2.75 -10.57
C LEU A 17 14.84 -2.02 -9.24
N ILE A 18 15.64 -2.47 -8.27
CA ILE A 18 15.85 -1.75 -7.00
C ILE A 18 16.44 -0.36 -7.27
N GLN A 19 17.52 -0.29 -8.07
CA GLN A 19 18.13 0.99 -8.46
C GLN A 19 17.15 1.89 -9.21
N SER A 20 16.36 1.30 -10.11
CA SER A 20 15.32 2.00 -10.86
C SER A 20 14.22 2.59 -9.96
N CYS A 21 13.86 1.90 -8.88
CA CYS A 21 12.90 2.40 -7.88
C CYS A 21 13.43 3.62 -7.12
N PHE A 22 14.72 3.70 -6.82
CA PHE A 22 15.27 4.88 -6.14
C PHE A 22 15.43 6.06 -7.09
N SER A 23 15.96 5.82 -8.30
CA SER A 23 16.22 6.90 -9.25
C SER A 23 14.95 7.57 -9.77
N VAL A 24 13.84 6.85 -9.90
CA VAL A 24 12.58 7.43 -10.40
C VAL A 24 12.07 8.59 -9.53
N PHE A 25 12.33 8.57 -8.23
CA PHE A 25 11.95 9.66 -7.32
C PHE A 25 12.86 10.89 -7.41
N GLU A 26 13.97 10.79 -8.15
CA GLU A 26 14.88 11.89 -8.44
C GLU A 26 14.62 12.46 -9.84
N THR A 27 14.08 11.65 -10.75
CA THR A 27 13.88 12.03 -12.16
C THR A 27 12.46 12.45 -12.51
N GLU A 28 11.45 11.93 -11.81
CA GLU A 28 10.04 12.17 -12.15
C GLU A 28 9.37 13.21 -11.27
N GLU A 29 8.29 13.80 -11.78
CA GLU A 29 7.43 14.68 -11.00
C GLU A 29 6.75 13.91 -9.85
N LEU A 30 6.81 14.52 -8.66
CA LEU A 30 6.20 13.99 -7.45
C LEU A 30 5.00 14.83 -7.05
N GLU A 31 4.01 14.17 -6.48
CA GLU A 31 2.93 14.83 -5.75
C GLU A 31 2.91 14.39 -4.30
N LEU A 32 2.31 15.22 -3.44
CA LEU A 32 2.06 14.83 -2.06
C LEU A 32 0.98 13.77 -2.06
N SER A 33 1.28 12.63 -1.42
CA SER A 33 0.28 11.61 -1.19
C SER A 33 -0.59 12.06 -0.02
N PHE A 34 -1.55 12.93 -0.31
CA PHE A 34 -2.57 13.32 0.65
C PHE A 34 -3.63 12.24 0.65
N ASP A 35 -3.71 11.42 1.70
CA ASP A 35 -4.89 10.59 1.95
C ASP A 35 -4.78 9.95 3.33
N ILE A 36 -5.21 10.66 4.38
CA ILE A 36 -5.98 10.04 5.45
C ILE A 36 -6.99 11.08 5.95
N TYR A 37 -8.26 10.92 5.60
CA TYR A 37 -9.35 11.47 6.41
C TYR A 37 -10.17 10.26 6.88
N SER A 38 -9.59 9.46 7.78
CA SER A 38 -10.31 8.39 8.45
C SER A 38 -11.09 8.97 9.64
N ASN A 39 -12.16 8.30 10.06
CA ASN A 39 -12.87 8.64 11.32
C ASN A 39 -12.12 8.14 12.56
N VAL A 40 -10.89 7.63 12.41
CA VAL A 40 -10.17 6.88 13.43
C VAL A 40 -8.89 7.64 13.80
N GLY A 41 -8.64 7.84 15.10
CA GLY A 41 -7.45 8.54 15.62
C GLY A 41 -7.57 10.08 15.64
N ASP A 42 -6.58 10.75 16.27
CA ASP A 42 -6.50 12.21 16.39
C ASP A 42 -6.27 12.91 15.04
N GLU A 43 -6.80 14.13 14.87
CA GLU A 43 -6.70 14.91 13.63
C GLU A 43 -5.25 15.13 13.15
N ASP A 44 -4.31 15.43 14.07
CA ASP A 44 -2.89 15.62 13.75
C ASP A 44 -2.18 14.33 13.27
N LYS A 45 -2.71 13.16 13.64
CA LYS A 45 -2.16 11.86 13.23
C LYS A 45 -2.66 11.45 11.85
N ARG A 46 -3.64 12.14 11.27
CA ARG A 46 -4.20 11.82 9.94
C ARG A 46 -3.38 12.38 8.76
N LEU A 47 -2.17 12.84 9.01
CA LEU A 47 -1.32 13.40 7.95
C LEU A 47 -0.39 12.31 7.40
N ARG A 48 -0.69 11.82 6.20
CA ARG A 48 0.29 11.11 5.36
C ARG A 48 1.28 12.16 4.84
N ARG A 49 2.55 12.02 5.22
CA ARG A 49 3.64 12.94 4.83
C ARG A 49 4.60 12.29 3.84
N SER A 50 4.06 11.52 2.89
CA SER A 50 4.83 10.86 1.83
C SER A 50 4.64 11.55 0.48
N LYS A 51 5.57 11.31 -0.43
CA LYS A 51 5.43 11.69 -1.84
C LYS A 51 5.10 10.45 -2.66
N GLU A 52 4.43 10.63 -3.79
CA GLU A 52 4.21 9.57 -4.77
C GLU A 52 4.49 10.05 -6.20
N LEU A 53 4.76 9.10 -7.10
CA LEU A 53 4.92 9.40 -8.51
C LEU A 53 3.60 9.94 -9.07
N LYS A 54 3.63 11.13 -9.66
CA LYS A 54 2.46 11.78 -10.27
C LYS A 54 1.93 11.01 -11.49
N SER A 55 2.85 10.39 -12.25
CA SER A 55 2.53 9.61 -13.44
C SER A 55 2.87 8.13 -13.22
N ARG A 56 1.99 7.25 -13.68
CA ARG A 56 2.26 5.79 -13.66
C ARG A 56 3.39 5.45 -14.61
N GLN A 57 4.18 4.47 -14.21
CA GLN A 57 5.34 3.96 -14.97
C GLN A 57 5.11 2.47 -15.29
N PRO A 58 4.11 2.11 -16.12
CA PRO A 58 3.65 0.73 -16.32
C PRO A 58 4.70 -0.17 -16.95
N GLU A 59 5.41 0.29 -17.97
CA GLU A 59 6.44 -0.50 -18.67
C GLU A 59 7.68 -0.71 -17.79
N ARG A 60 8.14 0.38 -17.14
CA ARG A 60 9.37 0.39 -16.32
C ARG A 60 9.28 -0.54 -15.11
N PHE A 61 8.09 -0.66 -14.50
CA PHE A 61 7.90 -1.42 -13.26
C PHE A 61 6.90 -2.57 -13.38
N ALA A 62 6.52 -2.96 -14.62
CA ALA A 62 5.64 -4.11 -14.87
C ALA A 62 6.04 -5.38 -14.08
N PRO A 63 7.32 -5.76 -13.95
CA PRO A 63 7.68 -6.94 -13.18
C PRO A 63 7.31 -6.84 -11.69
N LEU A 64 7.46 -5.67 -11.08
CA LEU A 64 7.12 -5.44 -9.67
C LEU A 64 5.61 -5.50 -9.45
N TYR A 65 4.86 -4.94 -10.41
CA TYR A 65 3.40 -4.99 -10.45
C TYR A 65 2.89 -6.43 -10.57
N GLN A 66 3.50 -7.23 -11.44
CA GLN A 66 3.17 -8.64 -11.62
C GLN A 66 3.45 -9.46 -10.36
N MET A 67 4.63 -9.31 -9.74
CA MET A 67 4.95 -10.01 -8.47
C MET A 67 3.92 -9.72 -7.38
N LEU A 68 3.48 -8.46 -7.27
CA LEU A 68 2.47 -8.07 -6.29
C LEU A 68 1.08 -8.63 -6.63
N ASP A 69 0.68 -8.59 -7.90
CA ASP A 69 -0.60 -9.15 -8.35
C ASP A 69 -0.69 -10.64 -8.09
N GLU A 70 0.35 -11.40 -8.46
CA GLU A 70 0.39 -12.86 -8.25
C GLU A 70 0.25 -13.20 -6.77
N PHE A 71 0.96 -12.48 -5.91
CA PHE A 71 0.87 -12.66 -4.46
C PHE A 71 -0.53 -12.37 -3.92
N VAL A 72 -1.13 -11.24 -4.29
CA VAL A 72 -2.47 -10.84 -3.81
C VAL A 72 -3.55 -11.77 -4.34
N LEU A 73 -3.51 -12.12 -5.63
CA LEU A 73 -4.49 -13.02 -6.25
C LEU A 73 -4.42 -14.43 -5.66
N GLN A 74 -3.21 -14.94 -5.37
CA GLN A 74 -3.06 -16.22 -4.66
C GLN A 74 -3.66 -16.14 -3.24
N SER A 75 -3.44 -15.02 -2.55
CA SER A 75 -4.06 -14.72 -1.25
C SER A 75 -5.60 -14.70 -1.35
N LEU A 76 -6.17 -14.07 -2.37
CA LEU A 76 -7.63 -14.06 -2.59
C LEU A 76 -8.17 -15.46 -2.92
N TYR A 77 -7.49 -16.20 -3.80
CA TYR A 77 -7.88 -17.56 -4.19
C TYR A 77 -7.89 -18.54 -3.00
N THR A 78 -6.92 -18.43 -2.09
CA THR A 78 -6.88 -19.28 -0.88
C THR A 78 -7.96 -18.93 0.15
N ARG A 79 -8.56 -17.74 0.09
CA ARG A 79 -9.66 -17.32 0.98
C ARG A 79 -11.06 -17.73 0.51
N GLY A 80 -11.20 -18.18 -0.73
CA GLY A 80 -12.44 -18.73 -1.25
C GLY A 80 -12.30 -19.18 -2.69
N GLU A 81 -12.98 -20.26 -3.05
CA GLU A 81 -12.88 -20.85 -4.37
C GLU A 81 -13.34 -19.85 -5.45
N GLY A 82 -12.43 -19.47 -6.34
CA GLY A 82 -12.77 -18.84 -7.61
C GLY A 82 -12.76 -17.30 -7.66
N TYR A 83 -12.39 -16.56 -6.62
CA TYR A 83 -12.41 -15.09 -6.73
C TYR A 83 -11.44 -14.57 -7.82
N SER A 84 -11.95 -13.69 -8.68
CA SER A 84 -11.11 -12.89 -9.58
C SER A 84 -10.99 -11.47 -9.03
N GLY A 85 -9.82 -10.85 -9.20
CA GLY A 85 -9.54 -9.50 -8.71
C GLY A 85 -9.28 -8.53 -9.85
N SER A 86 -9.52 -7.25 -9.63
CA SER A 86 -9.05 -6.20 -10.54
C SER A 86 -8.57 -5.00 -9.76
N VAL A 87 -7.55 -4.32 -10.30
CA VAL A 87 -6.87 -3.24 -9.60
C VAL A 87 -7.70 -1.97 -9.67
N SER A 88 -8.15 -1.48 -8.51
CA SER A 88 -8.88 -0.21 -8.38
C SER A 88 -7.92 0.98 -8.32
N ARG A 89 -6.79 0.81 -7.64
CA ARG A 89 -5.81 1.87 -7.39
C ARG A 89 -4.39 1.33 -7.43
N GLN A 90 -3.46 2.17 -7.86
CA GLN A 90 -2.03 1.92 -7.78
C GLN A 90 -1.35 3.20 -7.31
N GLN A 91 -0.44 3.06 -6.35
CA GLN A 91 0.38 4.11 -5.80
C GLN A 91 1.84 3.65 -5.73
N PHE A 92 2.75 4.57 -5.99
CA PHE A 92 4.18 4.33 -5.90
C PHE A 92 4.75 5.41 -5.00
N MET A 93 4.91 5.09 -3.71
CA MET A 93 5.15 6.07 -2.66
C MET A 93 6.58 5.97 -2.12
N ILE A 94 7.15 7.13 -1.77
CA ILE A 94 8.40 7.24 -1.01
C ILE A 94 8.17 7.95 0.33
N TYR A 95 8.73 7.36 1.37
CA TYR A 95 8.79 7.88 2.72
C TYR A 95 10.27 8.15 3.05
N THR A 96 10.57 9.41 3.34
CA THR A 96 11.87 9.89 3.82
C THR A 96 11.81 10.19 5.31
N GLU A 97 12.93 10.58 5.93
CA GLU A 97 12.97 10.95 7.34
C GLU A 97 11.83 11.90 7.76
N GLY A 98 11.16 11.56 8.86
CA GLY A 98 9.98 12.23 9.39
C GLY A 98 8.66 11.87 8.70
N ALA A 99 8.69 11.21 7.53
CA ALA A 99 7.49 10.78 6.82
C ALA A 99 6.87 9.55 7.48
N GLY A 100 5.55 9.58 7.65
CA GLY A 100 4.72 8.47 8.10
C GLY A 100 3.30 8.65 7.60
N ALA A 101 2.42 7.77 8.06
CA ALA A 101 0.98 7.86 7.81
C ALA A 101 0.27 7.37 9.07
N GLY A 102 -0.56 8.17 9.73
CA GLY A 102 -1.21 7.68 10.96
C GLY A 102 -2.35 6.70 10.68
N LEU A 103 -3.19 6.53 11.69
CA LEU A 103 -4.16 5.44 11.72
C LEU A 103 -5.28 5.63 10.69
N HIS A 104 -5.45 4.67 9.79
CA HIS A 104 -6.43 4.71 8.71
C HIS A 104 -6.94 3.34 8.30
N VAL A 105 -7.98 3.38 7.48
CA VAL A 105 -8.58 2.24 6.77
C VAL A 105 -8.72 2.68 5.31
N ASP A 106 -8.48 1.77 4.38
CA ASP A 106 -8.26 2.11 2.96
C ASP A 106 -9.55 2.19 2.15
N ASP A 107 -10.60 1.52 2.62
CA ASP A 107 -11.94 1.51 2.00
C ASP A 107 -12.85 2.67 2.47
N GLN A 108 -12.46 3.40 3.51
CA GLN A 108 -13.20 4.57 3.99
C GLN A 108 -12.46 5.86 3.65
N PHE A 109 -13.15 6.75 2.92
CA PHE A 109 -12.64 8.06 2.60
C PHE A 109 -13.70 9.13 2.87
N LYS A 110 -13.33 10.14 3.65
CA LYS A 110 -14.07 11.41 3.66
C LYS A 110 -13.35 12.39 2.72
N PRO A 111 -13.85 12.64 1.50
CA PRO A 111 -13.31 13.71 0.69
C PRO A 111 -13.45 15.04 1.45
N PRO A 112 -12.39 15.86 1.53
CA PRO A 112 -12.58 17.29 1.77
C PRO A 112 -13.62 17.83 0.78
N GLN A 113 -14.43 18.81 1.16
CA GLN A 113 -15.54 19.34 0.34
C GLN A 113 -15.12 19.71 -1.11
N GLN A 114 -13.83 20.00 -1.32
CA GLN A 114 -13.23 20.30 -2.62
C GLN A 114 -13.03 19.08 -3.55
N PHE A 115 -13.12 17.84 -3.05
CA PHE A 115 -12.99 16.62 -3.85
C PHE A 115 -14.37 16.02 -4.13
N GLY A 116 -14.76 15.98 -5.41
CA GLY A 116 -16.10 15.55 -5.82
C GLY A 116 -16.43 14.08 -5.54
N ARG A 117 -17.71 13.72 -5.68
CA ARG A 117 -18.29 12.37 -5.46
C ARG A 117 -17.49 11.22 -6.11
N ASN A 118 -16.79 11.47 -7.22
CA ASN A 118 -16.02 10.46 -7.93
C ASN A 118 -14.87 9.87 -7.11
N LYS A 119 -14.21 10.67 -6.25
CA LYS A 119 -13.16 10.12 -5.37
C LYS A 119 -13.75 9.15 -4.35
N TYR A 120 -14.91 9.46 -3.76
CA TYR A 120 -15.57 8.61 -2.76
C TYR A 120 -15.85 7.18 -3.28
N VAL A 121 -16.39 7.07 -4.50
CA VAL A 121 -16.71 5.76 -5.11
C VAL A 121 -15.46 4.91 -5.33
N MET A 122 -14.32 5.51 -5.68
CA MET A 122 -13.07 4.77 -5.87
C MET A 122 -12.59 4.08 -4.60
N HIS A 123 -12.75 4.69 -3.43
CA HIS A 123 -12.33 4.08 -2.16
C HIS A 123 -13.17 2.88 -1.77
N LEU A 124 -14.47 2.87 -2.11
CA LEU A 124 -15.33 1.70 -1.90
C LEU A 124 -14.89 0.47 -2.72
N LEU A 125 -14.11 0.67 -3.78
CA LEU A 125 -13.54 -0.42 -4.58
C LEU A 125 -12.21 -0.94 -4.02
N ASN A 126 -11.61 -0.29 -3.02
CA ASN A 126 -10.38 -0.76 -2.41
C ASN A 126 -10.66 -1.85 -1.38
N GLN A 127 -11.23 -2.98 -1.77
CA GLN A 127 -11.63 -4.04 -0.84
C GLN A 127 -10.43 -4.79 -0.24
N PHE A 128 -9.35 -4.90 -1.00
CA PHE A 128 -8.10 -5.55 -0.58
C PHE A 128 -6.90 -4.67 -0.92
N ALA A 129 -5.88 -4.69 -0.07
CA ALA A 129 -4.64 -3.96 -0.26
C ALA A 129 -3.46 -4.94 -0.42
N GLY A 130 -2.57 -4.62 -1.35
CA GLY A 130 -1.30 -5.28 -1.57
C GLY A 130 -0.16 -4.27 -1.55
N LEU A 131 0.95 -4.65 -0.91
CA LEU A 131 2.15 -3.83 -0.79
C LEU A 131 3.39 -4.64 -1.17
N LEU A 132 4.27 -4.06 -1.97
CA LEU A 132 5.64 -4.52 -2.20
C LEU A 132 6.62 -3.43 -1.77
N TYR A 133 7.61 -3.80 -0.94
CA TYR A 133 8.58 -2.86 -0.40
C TYR A 133 9.94 -2.92 -1.10
N VAL A 134 10.51 -1.74 -1.31
CA VAL A 134 11.91 -1.50 -1.70
C VAL A 134 12.46 -0.45 -0.74
N SER A 135 13.45 -0.79 0.07
CA SER A 135 13.94 0.11 1.11
C SER A 135 15.45 0.16 1.11
N SER A 136 16.00 1.29 1.57
CA SER A 136 17.44 1.40 1.76
C SER A 136 17.91 0.44 2.86
N ASP A 137 19.16 -0.01 2.77
CA ASP A 137 19.73 -0.97 3.72
C ASP A 137 19.82 -0.40 5.15
N ASP A 138 19.90 0.93 5.27
CA ASP A 138 19.98 1.67 6.52
C ASP A 138 18.62 2.13 7.06
N LEU A 139 17.52 1.59 6.54
CA LEU A 139 16.17 1.98 6.95
C LEU A 139 15.92 1.69 8.44
N GLU A 140 15.52 2.73 9.16
CA GLU A 140 14.99 2.68 10.52
C GLU A 140 13.61 3.38 10.59
N GLY A 141 12.69 2.81 11.38
CA GLY A 141 11.29 3.20 11.39
C GLY A 141 10.53 2.77 10.13
N GLY A 142 9.39 3.41 9.85
CA GLY A 142 8.57 3.14 8.67
C GLY A 142 7.79 1.82 8.70
N GLU A 143 7.67 1.17 9.85
CA GLU A 143 6.90 -0.06 10.03
C GLU A 143 5.43 0.12 9.66
N LEU A 144 4.85 -0.87 8.98
CA LEU A 144 3.41 -0.99 8.81
C LEU A 144 2.84 -1.70 10.03
N VAL A 145 2.00 -1.01 10.80
CA VAL A 145 1.45 -1.49 12.06
C VAL A 145 -0.05 -1.64 11.96
N PHE A 146 -0.57 -2.78 12.42
CA PHE A 146 -1.99 -3.08 12.59
C PHE A 146 -2.28 -3.22 14.09
N PRO A 147 -2.62 -2.12 14.79
CA PRO A 147 -2.73 -2.14 16.26
C PRO A 147 -3.78 -3.12 16.79
N THR A 148 -4.87 -3.34 16.04
CA THR A 148 -5.96 -4.25 16.44
C THR A 148 -5.61 -5.73 16.30
N HIS A 149 -4.49 -6.05 15.64
CA HIS A 149 -4.06 -7.42 15.37
C HIS A 149 -2.72 -7.77 16.03
N ASP A 150 -2.11 -6.82 16.74
CA ASP A 150 -0.75 -6.93 17.29
C ASP A 150 0.28 -7.36 16.22
N VAL A 151 0.13 -6.82 15.01
CA VAL A 151 1.04 -7.09 13.88
C VAL A 151 1.82 -5.83 13.54
N SER A 152 3.13 -5.98 13.43
CA SER A 152 4.06 -4.96 12.92
C SER A 152 4.97 -5.57 11.85
N VAL A 153 5.01 -4.95 10.67
CA VAL A 153 5.78 -5.42 9.53
C VAL A 153 6.87 -4.42 9.18
N LYS A 154 8.14 -4.86 9.29
CA LYS A 154 9.28 -4.06 8.84
C LYS A 154 9.34 -4.08 7.30
N PRO A 155 9.39 -2.91 6.62
CA PRO A 155 9.28 -2.83 5.16
C PRO A 155 10.63 -3.09 4.48
N LEU A 156 11.25 -4.23 4.74
CA LEU A 156 12.52 -4.62 4.11
C LEU A 156 12.30 -4.85 2.61
N THR A 157 13.33 -4.62 1.78
CA THR A 157 13.28 -4.91 0.34
C THR A 157 12.79 -6.34 0.07
N GLY A 158 11.87 -6.47 -0.89
CA GLY A 158 11.25 -7.74 -1.27
C GLY A 158 10.14 -8.22 -0.32
N THR A 159 9.80 -7.47 0.72
CA THR A 159 8.66 -7.81 1.59
C THR A 159 7.35 -7.53 0.86
N LEU A 160 6.49 -8.54 0.81
CA LEU A 160 5.14 -8.49 0.28
C LEU A 160 4.15 -8.53 1.43
N VAL A 161 3.11 -7.70 1.40
CA VAL A 161 2.03 -7.70 2.41
C VAL A 161 0.68 -7.62 1.70
N ALA A 162 -0.29 -8.41 2.15
CA ALA A 162 -1.65 -8.34 1.65
C ALA A 162 -2.67 -8.50 2.78
N PHE A 163 -3.73 -7.69 2.76
CA PHE A 163 -4.74 -7.65 3.83
C PHE A 163 -6.06 -7.04 3.33
N PRO A 164 -7.21 -7.37 3.94
CA PRO A 164 -8.47 -6.68 3.66
C PRO A 164 -8.39 -5.22 4.09
N SER A 165 -8.87 -4.31 3.26
CA SER A 165 -8.71 -2.86 3.47
C SER A 165 -9.72 -2.22 4.43
N ASN A 166 -10.63 -3.04 4.99
CA ASN A 166 -11.82 -2.56 5.67
C ASN A 166 -11.59 -2.14 7.12
N TYR A 167 -12.66 -1.69 7.78
CA TYR A 167 -12.64 -1.17 9.15
C TYR A 167 -12.09 -2.13 10.21
N LEU A 168 -11.99 -3.43 9.93
CA LEU A 168 -11.39 -4.41 10.84
C LEU A 168 -9.86 -4.33 10.83
N PHE A 169 -9.25 -3.77 9.78
CA PHE A 169 -7.80 -3.68 9.56
C PHE A 169 -7.29 -2.24 9.58
N PRO A 170 -7.56 -1.45 10.64
CA PRO A 170 -6.97 -0.14 10.77
C PRO A 170 -5.45 -0.29 10.89
N HIS A 171 -4.72 0.51 10.14
CA HIS A 171 -3.27 0.44 10.06
C HIS A 171 -2.63 1.81 9.98
N LEU A 172 -1.33 1.86 10.31
CA LEU A 172 -0.51 3.06 10.24
C LEU A 172 0.88 2.72 9.73
N VAL A 173 1.61 3.75 9.29
CA VAL A 173 3.04 3.70 9.01
C VAL A 173 3.75 4.59 10.02
N THR A 174 4.62 4.00 10.84
CA THR A 174 5.44 4.78 11.79
C THR A 174 6.33 5.77 11.03
N PRO A 175 6.76 6.89 11.64
CA PRO A 175 7.71 7.78 10.99
C PRO A 175 9.01 7.05 10.64
N VAL A 176 9.51 7.28 9.43
CA VAL A 176 10.88 6.89 9.07
C VAL A 176 11.84 7.77 9.87
N THR A 177 12.77 7.16 10.60
CA THR A 177 13.79 7.89 11.37
C THR A 177 15.13 7.95 10.65
N ARG A 178 15.35 7.06 9.68
CA ARG A 178 16.54 7.03 8.83
C ARG A 178 16.28 6.28 7.53
N GLY A 179 16.93 6.69 6.45
CA GLY A 179 16.89 6.00 5.17
C GLY A 179 15.67 6.36 4.32
N LYS A 180 15.38 5.52 3.33
CA LYS A 180 14.27 5.69 2.36
C LYS A 180 13.42 4.42 2.32
N ARG A 181 12.12 4.55 2.51
CA ARG A 181 11.13 3.48 2.37
C ARG A 181 10.27 3.73 1.14
N ILE A 182 10.36 2.84 0.15
CA ILE A 182 9.48 2.84 -1.01
C ILE A 182 8.43 1.76 -0.84
N ALA A 183 7.18 2.12 -1.11
CA ALA A 183 6.04 1.21 -1.10
C ALA A 183 5.30 1.30 -2.43
N ILE A 184 5.23 0.17 -3.13
CA ILE A 184 4.36 -0.02 -4.28
C ILE A 184 3.06 -0.60 -3.72
N ALA A 185 2.01 0.22 -3.68
CA ALA A 185 0.70 -0.17 -3.17
C ALA A 185 -0.27 -0.37 -4.33
N ARG A 186 -1.02 -1.47 -4.29
CA ARG A 186 -2.14 -1.71 -5.21
C ARG A 186 -3.35 -2.13 -4.40
N HIS A 187 -4.50 -1.58 -4.78
CA HIS A 187 -5.79 -1.95 -4.21
C HIS A 187 -6.61 -2.72 -5.22
N TYR A 188 -7.41 -3.63 -4.73
CA TYR A 188 -8.17 -4.58 -5.53
C TYR A 188 -9.63 -4.57 -5.11
N TYR A 189 -10.53 -4.64 -6.08
CA TYR A 189 -11.89 -5.10 -5.86
C TYR A 189 -12.02 -6.55 -6.33
N VAL A 190 -12.79 -7.31 -5.59
CA VAL A 190 -13.18 -8.67 -5.97
C VAL A 190 -14.31 -8.56 -6.99
N LYS A 191 -14.17 -9.27 -8.10
CA LYS A 191 -15.22 -9.48 -9.09
C LYS A 191 -15.89 -10.80 -8.79
N ASP A 192 -17.23 -10.82 -8.87
CA ASP A 192 -18.00 -12.06 -8.78
C ASP A 192 -17.43 -13.09 -9.76
N THR A 193 -17.10 -14.26 -9.24
CA THR A 193 -17.14 -15.48 -10.02
C THR A 193 -18.59 -15.88 -10.17
N PRO A 194 -19.05 -16.35 -11.36
CA PRO A 194 -20.36 -17.00 -11.43
C PRO A 194 -20.44 -18.05 -10.32
N ALA A 195 -21.48 -17.95 -9.49
CA ALA A 195 -21.81 -18.98 -8.51
C ALA A 195 -21.87 -20.32 -9.26
N VAL A 196 -21.03 -21.27 -8.86
CA VAL A 196 -21.08 -22.65 -9.37
C VAL A 196 -22.41 -23.28 -8.96
#